data_AF-A0A1V6DBU3-F1
#
_entry.id   AF-A0A1V6DBU3-F1
#
_cell.length_a   1.000
_cell.length_b   1.000
_cell.length_c   1.000
_cell.angle_alpha   90.00
_cell.angle_beta   90.00
_cell.angle_gamma   90.00
#
_symmetry.space_group_name_H-M   'P 1'
#
loop_
_entity.id
_entity.type
_entity.pdbx_description
1 polymer ?
#
loop_
_entity_poly.entity_id
_entity_poly.type
_entity_poly.pdbx_seq_one_letter_code
_entity_poly.pdbx_strand_id
1 'polypeptide(L)'
;MNKAILAMVLLTLVALVGGCLRIEARAPERIVVPSPSREGPPPPPPEHAPRPGEHAPPPGHAPGAHAPAPPPGHAPGAHAPAPPARGELLPIVGYDTLAYVREPVQLALWQPNIVQGTEVVFNHRQWILGRTRFDANGWARVSFAPQAAGIFVVTARTLTGQPGEGILIMSALPKQAPLVVVDLDHAIVASRAKRQWLGQSKAVTGAAAALAAIGQKHPVVYSTNYSDELSQATRNWLNEAGFPVGPILLAQSTADPFKSAAPGVLTNRFPQTCAAVMHKVEEAEAWAARGVPTYLLLKIDEDDYKDLRKAARDLRRLPRGISPVTSWNQIQDALLRGVQFSPRAVAEQLERQADYWERKKKKDD
;
A
#
# COMPACT_ATOMS: atom_id res chain seq x y z
N MET A 1 45.43 -18.84 16.94
CA MET A 1 45.03 -18.62 15.53
C MET A 1 44.75 -17.14 15.32
N ASN A 2 45.45 -16.49 14.39
CA ASN A 2 45.46 -15.03 14.27
C ASN A 2 44.11 -14.52 13.72
N LYS A 3 43.48 -13.52 14.35
CA LYS A 3 42.13 -13.02 13.99
C LYS A 3 42.07 -12.57 12.52
N ALA A 4 43.18 -12.10 11.98
CA ALA A 4 43.30 -11.72 10.57
C ALA A 4 43.14 -12.90 9.59
N ILE A 5 43.62 -14.09 9.96
CA ILE A 5 43.53 -15.29 9.11
C ILE A 5 42.08 -15.81 9.10
N LEU A 6 41.40 -15.78 10.26
CA LEU A 6 40.00 -16.18 10.34
C LEU A 6 39.09 -15.22 9.54
N ALA A 7 39.38 -13.92 9.57
CA ALA A 7 38.63 -12.92 8.81
C ALA A 7 38.81 -13.08 7.29
N MET A 8 40.04 -13.37 6.83
CA MET A 8 40.29 -13.64 5.42
C MET A 8 39.59 -14.91 4.94
N VAL A 9 39.66 -16.01 5.70
CA VAL A 9 39.00 -17.27 5.34
C VAL A 9 37.48 -17.09 5.26
N LEU A 10 36.87 -16.32 6.18
CA LEU A 10 35.43 -16.00 6.11
C LEU A 10 35.08 -15.20 4.86
N LEU A 11 35.89 -14.20 4.49
CA LEU A 11 35.66 -13.37 3.31
C LEU A 11 35.79 -14.18 2.01
N THR A 12 36.76 -15.09 1.93
CA THR A 12 36.94 -15.96 0.77
C THR A 12 35.79 -16.96 0.64
N LEU A 13 35.27 -17.49 1.76
CA LEU A 13 34.10 -18.38 1.76
C LEU A 13 32.82 -17.65 1.33
N VAL A 14 32.62 -16.40 1.76
CA VAL A 14 31.47 -15.58 1.33
C VAL A 14 31.56 -15.26 -0.16
N ALA A 15 32.75 -15.02 -0.72
CA ALA A 15 32.94 -14.79 -2.15
C ALA A 15 32.71 -16.06 -3.00
N LEU A 16 33.16 -17.23 -2.52
CA LEU A 16 32.95 -18.51 -3.20
C LEU A 16 31.48 -18.97 -3.19
N VAL A 17 30.76 -18.71 -2.10
CA VAL A 17 29.32 -19.02 -2.01
C VAL A 17 28.47 -17.96 -2.74
N GLY A 18 28.90 -16.70 -2.75
CA GLY A 18 28.20 -15.61 -3.45
C GLY A 18 28.31 -15.68 -4.98
N GLY A 19 29.38 -16.25 -5.53
CA GLY A 19 29.62 -16.35 -6.98
C GLY A 19 28.75 -17.37 -7.72
N CYS A 20 28.06 -18.28 -7.01
CA CYS A 20 27.22 -19.31 -7.64
C CYS A 20 25.71 -18.99 -7.59
N LEU A 21 25.30 -17.87 -6.99
CA LEU A 21 23.91 -17.43 -7.00
C LEU A 21 23.66 -16.54 -8.23
N ARG A 22 23.52 -17.18 -9.41
CA ARG A 22 22.73 -16.58 -10.48
C ARG A 22 21.29 -16.48 -9.96
N ILE A 23 20.91 -15.31 -9.47
CA ILE A 23 19.51 -14.96 -9.27
C ILE A 23 18.92 -14.85 -10.68
N GLU A 24 18.42 -15.96 -11.22
CA GLU A 24 17.50 -15.90 -12.35
C GLU A 24 16.31 -15.08 -11.86
N ALA A 25 16.11 -13.90 -12.45
CA ALA A 25 14.92 -13.11 -12.24
C ALA A 25 13.74 -13.94 -12.77
N ARG A 26 13.12 -14.71 -11.88
CA ARG A 26 11.92 -15.48 -12.16
C ARG A 26 10.86 -14.48 -12.63
N ALA A 27 10.34 -14.67 -13.84
CA ALA A 27 9.22 -13.87 -14.34
C ALA A 27 8.14 -13.83 -13.24
N PRO A 28 7.52 -12.67 -12.97
CA PRO A 28 6.59 -12.53 -11.86
C PRO A 28 5.53 -13.63 -11.97
N GLU A 29 5.51 -14.53 -10.99
CA GLU A 29 4.44 -15.50 -10.86
C GLU A 29 3.13 -14.71 -10.82
N ARG A 30 2.20 -15.05 -11.72
CA ARG A 30 0.90 -14.38 -11.82
C ARG A 30 0.32 -14.25 -10.43
N ILE A 31 -0.12 -13.05 -10.06
CA ILE A 31 -0.96 -12.85 -8.88
C ILE A 31 -2.20 -13.72 -9.10
N VAL A 32 -2.22 -14.90 -8.48
CA VAL A 32 -3.40 -15.76 -8.44
C VAL A 32 -4.30 -15.13 -7.39
N VAL A 33 -5.10 -14.15 -7.83
CA VAL A 33 -6.18 -13.61 -7.01
C VAL A 33 -7.14 -14.78 -6.80
N PRO A 34 -7.31 -15.31 -5.58
CA PRO A 34 -8.34 -16.32 -5.34
C PRO A 34 -9.67 -15.73 -5.79
N SER A 35 -10.39 -16.45 -6.67
CA SER A 35 -11.69 -15.98 -7.16
C SER A 35 -12.60 -15.68 -5.96
N PRO A 36 -13.08 -14.45 -5.78
CA PRO A 36 -13.98 -14.15 -4.67
C PRO A 36 -15.27 -14.94 -4.87
N SER A 37 -15.70 -15.67 -3.84
CA SER A 37 -16.92 -16.51 -3.81
C SER A 37 -18.24 -15.71 -3.87
N ARG A 38 -18.23 -14.51 -4.43
CA ARG A 38 -19.43 -13.69 -4.70
C ARG A 38 -19.28 -13.07 -6.08
N GLU A 39 -19.70 -13.81 -7.09
CA GLU A 39 -19.94 -13.28 -8.43
C GLU A 39 -21.14 -12.34 -8.35
N GLY A 40 -20.87 -11.03 -8.36
CA GLY A 40 -21.86 -10.10 -8.91
C GLY A 40 -22.00 -10.36 -10.41
N PRO A 41 -23.19 -10.11 -11.00
CA PRO A 41 -23.39 -10.28 -12.44
C PRO A 41 -22.36 -9.45 -13.23
N PRO A 42 -21.96 -9.92 -14.43
CA PRO A 42 -21.09 -9.15 -15.31
C PRO A 42 -21.69 -7.75 -15.51
N PRO A 43 -20.87 -6.68 -15.50
CA PRO A 43 -21.36 -5.38 -15.90
C PRO A 43 -21.89 -5.51 -17.33
N PRO A 44 -23.01 -4.86 -17.66
CA PRO A 44 -23.50 -4.85 -19.03
C PRO A 44 -22.39 -4.31 -19.95
N PRO A 45 -22.26 -4.83 -21.18
CA PRO A 45 -21.33 -4.27 -22.16
C PRO A 45 -21.59 -2.76 -22.29
N PRO A 46 -20.56 -1.94 -22.51
CA PRO A 46 -20.75 -0.51 -22.72
C PRO A 46 -21.68 -0.33 -23.91
N GLU A 47 -22.90 0.14 -23.64
CA GLU A 47 -23.99 0.13 -24.63
C GLU A 47 -23.69 1.05 -25.82
N HIS A 48 -22.78 2.02 -25.66
CA HIS A 48 -22.21 2.80 -26.74
C HIS A 48 -20.76 3.18 -26.43
N ALA A 49 -19.79 2.34 -26.79
CA ALA A 49 -18.44 2.85 -27.01
C ALA A 49 -18.49 3.70 -28.29
N PRO A 50 -18.12 5.00 -28.26
CA PRO A 50 -18.14 5.83 -29.46
C PRO A 50 -17.27 5.18 -30.54
N ARG A 51 -17.81 5.10 -31.76
CA ARG A 51 -17.08 4.54 -32.90
C ARG A 51 -15.83 5.38 -33.16
N PRO A 52 -14.68 4.79 -33.51
CA PRO A 52 -13.51 5.56 -33.93
C PRO A 52 -13.90 6.44 -35.13
N GLY A 53 -14.04 7.75 -34.92
CA GLY A 53 -14.44 8.72 -35.95
C GLY A 53 -15.71 9.53 -35.65
N GLU A 54 -16.48 9.21 -34.62
CA GLU A 54 -17.55 10.10 -34.16
C GLU A 54 -16.94 11.21 -33.29
N HIS A 55 -16.86 12.42 -33.86
CA HIS A 55 -16.39 13.60 -33.16
C HIS A 55 -17.23 13.85 -31.91
N ALA A 56 -16.65 13.57 -30.73
CA ALA A 56 -17.15 14.12 -29.50
C ALA A 56 -17.22 15.65 -29.65
N PRO A 57 -18.30 16.32 -29.20
CA PRO A 57 -18.30 17.77 -29.10
C PRO A 57 -17.09 18.20 -28.27
N PRO A 58 -16.43 19.32 -28.61
CA PRO A 58 -15.27 19.79 -27.87
C PRO A 58 -15.64 19.88 -26.39
N PRO A 59 -14.78 19.39 -25.48
CA PRO A 59 -15.08 19.40 -24.06
C PRO A 59 -15.34 20.85 -23.65
N GLY A 60 -16.58 21.13 -23.24
CA GLY A 60 -16.89 22.34 -22.50
C GLY A 60 -15.92 22.38 -21.31
N HIS A 61 -15.21 23.50 -21.18
CA HIS A 61 -14.20 23.70 -20.14
C HIS A 61 -14.81 23.42 -18.76
N ALA A 62 -14.61 22.20 -18.24
CA ALA A 62 -14.67 21.96 -16.82
C ALA A 62 -13.54 22.78 -16.18
N PRO A 63 -13.81 23.60 -15.16
CA PRO A 63 -12.79 24.44 -14.56
C PRO A 63 -11.70 23.56 -13.92
N GLY A 64 -10.52 23.55 -14.56
CA GLY A 64 -9.21 23.43 -13.92
C GLY A 64 -8.91 22.15 -13.12
N ALA A 65 -8.95 20.97 -13.74
CA ALA A 65 -8.15 19.84 -13.26
C ALA A 65 -6.76 19.93 -13.91
N HIS A 66 -5.83 20.65 -13.27
CA HIS A 66 -4.43 20.68 -13.69
C HIS A 66 -3.85 19.26 -13.65
N ALA A 67 -3.09 18.88 -14.67
CA ALA A 67 -2.33 17.65 -14.64
C ALA A 67 -1.40 17.64 -13.41
N PRO A 68 -1.32 16.51 -12.68
CA PRO A 68 -0.29 16.28 -11.69
C PRO A 68 1.08 16.75 -12.15
N ALA A 69 1.81 17.49 -11.32
CA ALA A 69 3.24 17.65 -11.53
C ALA A 69 3.90 16.25 -11.54
N PRO A 70 4.87 15.99 -12.44
CA PRO A 70 5.65 14.75 -12.37
C PRO A 70 6.25 14.58 -10.97
N PRO A 71 6.45 13.33 -10.49
CA PRO A 71 6.98 13.09 -9.14
C PRO A 71 8.27 13.91 -8.92
N PRO A 72 8.39 14.63 -7.78
CA PRO A 72 9.57 15.45 -7.54
C PRO A 72 10.80 14.57 -7.34
N GLY A 73 11.79 14.72 -8.22
CA GLY A 73 13.17 14.28 -7.98
C GLY A 73 13.70 13.13 -8.83
N HIS A 74 13.79 13.32 -10.15
CA HIS A 74 15.03 12.92 -10.82
C HIS A 74 15.96 14.12 -10.80
N ALA A 75 17.09 14.00 -10.09
CA ALA A 75 18.17 14.95 -10.21
C ALA A 75 18.62 14.95 -11.69
N PRO A 76 18.68 16.12 -12.37
CA PRO A 76 19.24 16.19 -13.72
C PRO A 76 20.72 15.79 -13.62
N GLY A 77 21.04 14.55 -14.02
CA GLY A 77 22.37 13.97 -13.86
C GLY A 77 22.40 12.46 -13.60
N ALA A 78 21.27 11.84 -13.27
CA ALA A 78 21.20 10.37 -13.30
C ALA A 78 21.22 9.92 -14.77
N HIS A 79 22.26 9.17 -15.17
CA HIS A 79 22.33 8.54 -16.48
C HIS A 79 21.02 7.81 -16.77
N ALA A 80 20.42 8.08 -17.93
CA ALA A 80 19.27 7.32 -18.39
C ALA A 80 19.64 5.82 -18.33
N PRO A 81 18.83 4.97 -17.68
CA PRO A 81 19.12 3.55 -17.61
C PRO A 81 19.27 3.01 -19.04
N ALA A 82 20.23 2.10 -19.23
CA ALA A 82 20.41 1.44 -20.51
C ALA A 82 19.07 0.84 -20.98
N PRO A 83 18.74 0.92 -22.28
CA PRO A 83 17.51 0.33 -22.78
C PRO A 83 17.50 -1.17 -22.43
N PRO A 84 16.35 -1.71 -21.99
CA PRO A 84 16.22 -3.12 -21.63
C PRO A 84 16.63 -4.03 -22.80
N ALA A 85 17.11 -5.23 -22.48
CA ALA A 85 17.48 -6.20 -23.50
C ALA A 85 16.26 -6.55 -24.36
N ARG A 86 16.48 -6.84 -25.65
CA ARG A 86 15.39 -7.27 -26.56
C ARG A 86 14.66 -8.48 -25.95
N GLY A 87 13.39 -8.31 -25.60
CA GLY A 87 12.54 -9.35 -25.04
C GLY A 87 12.17 -9.16 -23.56
N GLU A 88 12.82 -8.24 -22.84
CA GLU A 88 12.40 -7.88 -21.49
C GLU A 88 11.14 -6.98 -21.52
N LEU A 89 10.16 -7.36 -20.69
CA LEU A 89 8.95 -6.57 -20.48
C LEU A 89 9.31 -5.26 -19.77
N LEU A 90 8.89 -4.13 -20.31
CA LEU A 90 8.97 -2.86 -19.59
C LEU A 90 8.05 -2.90 -18.37
N PRO A 91 8.56 -2.70 -17.14
CA PRO A 91 7.72 -2.66 -15.96
C PRO A 91 6.89 -1.37 -15.96
N ILE A 92 5.58 -1.45 -16.12
CA ILE A 92 4.71 -0.27 -16.08
C ILE A 92 4.20 -0.08 -14.65
N VAL A 93 4.42 1.10 -14.07
CA VAL A 93 3.95 1.41 -12.71
C VAL A 93 2.46 1.73 -12.76
N GLY A 94 1.65 0.89 -12.13
CA GLY A 94 0.23 1.13 -11.92
C GLY A 94 -0.06 1.78 -10.59
N TYR A 95 -0.92 2.79 -10.60
CA TYR A 95 -1.30 3.53 -9.40
C TYR A 95 -2.66 3.07 -8.89
N ASP A 96 -2.67 2.59 -7.66
CA ASP A 96 -3.88 2.12 -7.01
C ASP A 96 -4.80 3.29 -6.68
N THR A 97 -6.10 3.01 -6.58
CA THR A 97 -7.09 4.07 -6.33
C THR A 97 -8.34 3.57 -5.63
N LEU A 98 -9.16 4.52 -5.21
CA LEU A 98 -10.48 4.31 -4.63
C LEU A 98 -11.53 5.03 -5.48
N ALA A 99 -12.69 4.40 -5.60
CA ALA A 99 -13.83 4.95 -6.31
C ALA A 99 -15.12 4.64 -5.56
N TYR A 100 -16.14 5.46 -5.76
CA TYR A 100 -17.51 5.03 -5.49
C TYR A 100 -18.08 4.28 -6.69
N VAL A 101 -18.99 3.36 -6.42
CA VAL A 101 -19.79 2.74 -7.47
C VAL A 101 -20.51 3.80 -8.30
N ARG A 102 -20.42 3.69 -9.62
CA ARG A 102 -20.95 4.57 -10.68
C ARG A 102 -20.33 5.97 -10.72
N GLU A 103 -19.33 6.27 -9.90
CA GLU A 103 -18.59 7.52 -10.02
C GLU A 103 -17.35 7.31 -10.91
N PRO A 104 -17.12 8.17 -11.91
CA PRO A 104 -15.90 8.11 -12.70
C PRO A 104 -14.66 8.25 -11.82
N VAL A 105 -13.67 7.40 -12.07
CA VAL A 105 -12.34 7.46 -11.50
C VAL A 105 -11.30 7.37 -12.62
N GLN A 106 -10.15 7.99 -12.40
CA GLN A 106 -9.03 7.90 -13.31
C GLN A 106 -8.15 6.70 -12.95
N LEU A 107 -8.02 5.74 -13.87
CA LEU A 107 -7.01 4.70 -13.80
C LEU A 107 -5.75 5.22 -14.47
N ALA A 108 -4.59 5.08 -13.82
CA ALA A 108 -3.35 5.69 -14.28
C ALA A 108 -2.17 4.73 -14.24
N LEU A 109 -1.33 4.83 -15.26
CA LEU A 109 -0.06 4.16 -15.39
C LEU A 109 1.03 5.18 -15.68
N TRP A 110 2.26 4.87 -15.26
CA TRP A 110 3.44 5.65 -15.59
C TRP A 110 4.61 4.75 -16.00
N GLN A 111 5.31 5.15 -17.06
CA GLN A 111 6.58 4.58 -17.47
C GLN A 111 7.40 5.69 -18.15
N PRO A 112 8.43 6.24 -17.50
CA PRO A 112 9.18 7.39 -18.03
C PRO A 112 9.93 7.11 -19.33
N ASN A 113 10.29 5.85 -19.59
CA ASN A 113 11.08 5.48 -20.76
C ASN A 113 10.24 4.93 -21.92
N ILE A 114 8.91 5.04 -21.85
CA ILE A 114 8.05 4.53 -22.92
C ILE A 114 7.95 5.51 -24.07
N VAL A 115 7.85 4.99 -25.29
CA VAL A 115 7.67 5.81 -26.50
C VAL A 115 6.29 6.48 -26.46
N GLN A 116 6.24 7.81 -26.59
CA GLN A 116 4.99 8.56 -26.70
C GLN A 116 4.10 7.97 -27.80
N GLY A 117 2.80 7.89 -27.54
CA GLY A 117 1.82 7.32 -28.48
C GLY A 117 1.70 5.80 -28.42
N THR A 118 2.54 5.11 -27.64
CA THR A 118 2.38 3.67 -27.35
C THR A 118 0.96 3.42 -26.82
N GLU A 119 0.23 2.53 -27.47
CA GLU A 119 -1.13 2.17 -27.09
C GLU A 119 -1.12 1.19 -25.92
N VAL A 120 -2.02 1.38 -24.97
CA VAL A 120 -2.18 0.50 -23.81
C VAL A 120 -3.65 0.24 -23.57
N VAL A 121 -3.97 -0.99 -23.16
CA VAL A 121 -5.32 -1.40 -22.78
C VAL A 121 -5.34 -1.78 -21.30
N PHE A 122 -6.35 -1.28 -20.58
CA PHE A 122 -6.66 -1.64 -19.20
C PHE A 122 -7.72 -2.72 -19.21
N ASN A 123 -7.45 -3.84 -18.53
CA ASN A 123 -8.35 -4.97 -18.43
C ASN A 123 -8.61 -5.31 -16.96
N HIS A 124 -9.82 -5.75 -16.66
CA HIS A 124 -10.11 -6.49 -15.45
C HIS A 124 -10.66 -7.85 -15.86
N ARG A 125 -9.91 -8.92 -15.55
CA ARG A 125 -10.19 -10.27 -16.07
C ARG A 125 -10.20 -10.22 -17.61
N GLN A 126 -11.33 -10.54 -18.24
CA GLN A 126 -11.52 -10.50 -19.69
C GLN A 126 -12.15 -9.19 -20.20
N TRP A 127 -12.52 -8.27 -19.33
CA TRP A 127 -13.20 -7.04 -19.71
C TRP A 127 -12.21 -5.91 -19.96
N ILE A 128 -12.39 -5.22 -21.08
CA ILE A 128 -11.66 -4.00 -21.41
C ILE A 128 -12.32 -2.85 -20.64
N LEU A 129 -11.59 -2.27 -19.69
CA LEU A 129 -12.02 -1.07 -18.96
C LEU A 129 -11.80 0.20 -19.80
N GLY A 130 -10.80 0.16 -20.67
CA GLY A 130 -10.58 1.18 -21.68
C GLY A 130 -9.21 1.10 -22.33
N ARG A 131 -9.00 1.95 -23.34
CA ARG A 131 -7.76 2.04 -24.13
C ARG A 131 -7.31 3.49 -24.16
N THR A 132 -6.00 3.70 -24.13
CA THR A 132 -5.42 5.04 -24.20
C THR A 132 -3.99 4.94 -24.76
N ARG A 133 -3.32 6.08 -24.86
CA ARG A 133 -1.92 6.18 -25.28
C ARG A 133 -1.09 6.81 -24.19
N PHE A 134 0.19 6.44 -24.13
CA PHE A 134 1.15 7.14 -23.30
C PHE A 134 1.42 8.54 -23.87
N ASP A 135 1.37 9.56 -23.00
CA ASP A 135 1.70 10.94 -23.34
C ASP A 135 3.22 11.20 -23.33
N ALA A 136 3.64 12.42 -23.63
CA ALA A 136 5.05 12.81 -23.66
C ALA A 136 5.76 12.73 -22.29
N ASN A 137 5.00 12.64 -21.20
CA ASN A 137 5.50 12.52 -19.84
C ASN A 137 5.47 11.07 -19.33
N GLY A 138 5.19 10.10 -20.21
CA GLY A 138 5.12 8.69 -19.89
C GLY A 138 3.86 8.29 -19.12
N TRP A 139 2.78 9.09 -19.15
CA TRP A 139 1.52 8.74 -18.50
C TRP A 139 0.50 8.16 -19.47
N ALA A 140 -0.20 7.11 -19.04
CA ALA A 140 -1.40 6.61 -19.69
C ALA A 140 -2.55 6.64 -18.69
N ARG A 141 -3.66 7.29 -19.08
CA ARG A 141 -4.82 7.49 -18.21
C ARG A 141 -6.11 7.13 -18.93
N VAL A 142 -7.03 6.49 -18.21
CA VAL A 142 -8.39 6.20 -18.70
C VAL A 142 -9.42 6.50 -17.62
N SER A 143 -10.56 7.07 -18.03
CA SER A 143 -11.71 7.29 -17.14
C SER A 143 -12.56 6.02 -17.11
N PHE A 144 -12.88 5.53 -15.91
CA PHE A 144 -13.69 4.34 -15.70
C PHE A 144 -14.68 4.57 -14.57
N ALA A 145 -15.93 4.12 -14.73
CA ALA A 145 -16.94 4.18 -13.68
C ALA A 145 -17.38 2.75 -13.30
N PRO A 146 -16.94 2.22 -12.12
CA PRO A 146 -17.27 0.86 -11.73
C PRO A 146 -18.77 0.69 -11.50
N GLN A 147 -19.39 -0.31 -12.14
CA GLN A 147 -20.83 -0.55 -12.00
C GLN A 147 -21.23 -1.32 -10.74
N ALA A 148 -20.25 -1.95 -10.09
CA ALA A 148 -20.44 -2.75 -8.88
C ALA A 148 -19.33 -2.48 -7.87
N ALA A 149 -19.65 -2.72 -6.60
CA ALA A 149 -18.67 -2.68 -5.52
C ALA A 149 -17.72 -3.87 -5.59
N GLY A 150 -16.50 -3.68 -5.12
CA GLY A 150 -15.51 -4.76 -5.01
C GLY A 150 -14.09 -4.31 -5.33
N ILE A 151 -13.20 -5.29 -5.34
CA ILE A 151 -11.78 -5.10 -5.66
C ILE A 151 -11.58 -5.44 -7.14
N PHE A 152 -11.05 -4.48 -7.88
CA PHE A 152 -10.68 -4.61 -9.29
C PHE A 152 -9.16 -4.69 -9.37
N VAL A 153 -8.63 -5.89 -9.63
CA VAL A 153 -7.25 -6.06 -10.06
C VAL A 153 -7.20 -5.77 -11.55
N VAL A 154 -6.63 -4.63 -11.92
CA VAL A 154 -6.58 -4.13 -13.29
C VAL A 154 -5.20 -4.42 -13.84
N THR A 155 -5.15 -5.21 -14.91
CA THR A 155 -3.94 -5.45 -15.69
C THR A 155 -3.90 -4.47 -16.86
N ALA A 156 -2.72 -3.94 -17.13
CA ALA A 156 -2.50 -3.09 -18.28
C ALA A 156 -1.41 -3.69 -19.15
N ARG A 157 -1.62 -3.69 -20.47
CA ARG A 157 -0.65 -4.22 -21.45
C ARG A 157 -0.53 -3.29 -22.64
N THR A 158 0.69 -3.10 -23.13
CA THR A 158 0.91 -2.37 -24.38
C THR A 158 0.35 -3.17 -25.55
N LEU A 159 -0.23 -2.46 -26.53
CA LEU A 159 -0.74 -3.03 -27.78
C LEU A 159 0.19 -2.73 -28.96
N THR A 160 1.00 -1.68 -28.84
CA THR A 160 1.98 -1.27 -29.84
C THR A 160 3.33 -1.00 -29.18
N GLY A 161 4.39 -0.87 -29.98
CA GLY A 161 5.73 -0.56 -29.46
C GLY A 161 6.36 -1.72 -28.66
N GLN A 162 7.12 -1.39 -27.63
CA GLN A 162 7.76 -2.38 -26.78
C GLN A 162 6.73 -3.06 -25.86
N PRO A 163 6.77 -4.39 -25.71
CA PRO A 163 5.95 -5.11 -24.73
C PRO A 163 6.17 -4.58 -23.31
N GLY A 164 5.09 -4.20 -22.65
CA GLY A 164 5.07 -3.75 -21.26
C GLY A 164 3.79 -4.19 -20.57
N GLU A 165 3.91 -4.49 -19.29
CA GLU A 165 2.79 -4.89 -18.44
C GLU A 165 2.84 -4.14 -17.11
N GLY A 166 1.66 -3.82 -16.58
CA GLY A 166 1.50 -3.20 -15.27
C GLY A 166 0.24 -3.69 -14.58
N ILE A 167 0.22 -3.57 -13.26
CA ILE A 167 -0.94 -3.92 -12.43
C ILE A 167 -1.26 -2.74 -11.53
N LEU A 168 -2.55 -2.43 -11.39
CA LEU A 168 -3.07 -1.56 -10.34
C LEU A 168 -4.29 -2.21 -9.67
N ILE A 169 -4.56 -1.81 -8.44
CA ILE A 169 -5.72 -2.23 -7.65
C ILE A 169 -6.63 -1.03 -7.47
N MET A 170 -7.89 -1.20 -7.84
CA MET A 170 -8.95 -0.24 -7.52
C MET A 170 -9.95 -0.88 -6.57
N SER A 171 -10.28 -0.22 -5.45
CA SER A 171 -11.42 -0.62 -4.63
C SER A 171 -12.61 0.29 -4.93
N ALA A 172 -13.68 -0.29 -5.48
CA ALA A 172 -14.95 0.38 -5.72
C ALA A 172 -15.88 0.16 -4.53
N LEU A 173 -16.30 1.25 -3.90
CA LEU A 173 -17.03 1.25 -2.63
C LEU A 173 -18.47 1.72 -2.82
N PRO A 174 -19.46 1.14 -2.13
CA PRO A 174 -20.72 1.81 -1.85
C PRO A 174 -20.47 3.08 -1.03
N LYS A 175 -21.31 4.12 -1.20
CA LYS A 175 -21.15 5.40 -0.48
C LYS A 175 -21.09 5.29 1.04
N GLN A 176 -21.73 4.26 1.60
CA GLN A 176 -21.83 4.05 3.04
C GLN A 176 -20.89 2.96 3.57
N ALA A 177 -20.05 2.35 2.70
CA ALA A 177 -19.26 1.19 3.11
C ALA A 177 -18.06 1.60 3.99
N PRO A 178 -18.02 1.15 5.26
CA PRO A 178 -16.98 1.55 6.20
C PRO A 178 -15.62 0.97 5.81
N LEU A 179 -14.64 1.84 5.56
CA LEU A 179 -13.27 1.43 5.18
C LEU A 179 -12.29 1.57 6.35
N VAL A 180 -11.25 0.74 6.33
CA VAL A 180 -10.15 0.77 7.30
C VAL A 180 -8.86 1.15 6.58
N VAL A 181 -8.17 2.18 7.08
CA VAL A 181 -6.85 2.58 6.58
C VAL A 181 -5.77 2.01 7.47
N VAL A 182 -4.74 1.40 6.87
CA VAL A 182 -3.66 0.75 7.59
C VAL A 182 -2.34 1.25 7.07
N ASP A 183 -1.52 1.80 7.94
CA ASP A 183 -0.13 2.12 7.60
C ASP A 183 0.67 0.82 7.35
N LEU A 184 1.46 0.79 6.29
CA LEU A 184 2.31 -0.37 5.98
C LEU A 184 3.54 -0.39 6.88
N ASP A 185 4.15 0.77 7.08
CA ASP A 185 5.47 0.89 7.69
C ASP A 185 5.35 0.65 9.19
N HIS A 186 6.04 -0.36 9.75
CA HIS A 186 5.97 -0.75 11.18
C HIS A 186 4.61 -1.23 11.71
N ALA A 187 3.49 -0.93 11.06
CA ALA A 187 2.20 -1.50 11.42
C ALA A 187 2.01 -2.90 10.82
N ILE A 188 2.40 -3.10 9.56
CA ILE A 188 2.36 -4.41 8.89
C ILE A 188 3.77 -5.02 8.75
N VAL A 189 4.77 -4.18 8.50
CA VAL A 189 6.15 -4.60 8.22
C VAL A 189 7.04 -4.38 9.45
N ALA A 190 7.62 -5.42 10.05
CA ALA A 190 8.23 -5.36 11.39
C ALA A 190 9.53 -4.53 11.51
N SER A 191 10.27 -4.31 10.42
CA SER A 191 11.54 -3.55 10.43
C SER A 191 11.55 -2.42 9.39
N ARG A 192 12.65 -1.66 9.28
CA ARG A 192 12.82 -0.54 8.33
C ARG A 192 13.93 -0.77 7.29
N ALA A 193 14.60 -1.93 7.34
CA ALA A 193 15.83 -2.13 6.56
C ALA A 193 15.52 -2.13 5.06
N LYS A 194 16.24 -1.34 4.25
CA LYS A 194 16.14 -1.30 2.77
C LYS A 194 16.10 -2.67 2.06
N ARG A 195 16.60 -3.75 2.71
CA ARG A 195 16.51 -5.15 2.24
C ARG A 195 15.09 -5.74 2.26
N GLN A 196 14.13 -5.03 2.84
CA GLN A 196 12.74 -5.45 3.02
C GLN A 196 11.92 -5.59 1.75
N TRP A 197 12.25 -4.81 0.72
CA TRP A 197 11.55 -4.81 -0.56
C TRP A 197 12.08 -5.87 -1.54
N LEU A 198 13.13 -6.60 -1.15
CA LEU A 198 13.69 -7.76 -1.86
C LEU A 198 13.12 -9.10 -1.35
N GLY A 199 11.92 -9.09 -0.76
CA GLY A 199 11.26 -10.31 -0.27
C GLY A 199 11.75 -10.84 1.08
N GLN A 200 12.56 -10.07 1.83
CA GLN A 200 13.09 -10.49 3.14
C GLN A 200 12.35 -9.86 4.34
N SER A 201 11.24 -9.16 4.11
CA SER A 201 10.43 -8.58 5.18
C SER A 201 9.67 -9.65 5.96
N LYS A 202 9.75 -9.57 7.29
CA LYS A 202 8.82 -10.27 8.18
C LYS A 202 7.61 -9.39 8.46
N ALA A 203 6.43 -9.95 8.27
CA ALA A 203 5.19 -9.36 8.74
C ALA A 203 5.20 -9.24 10.27
N VAL A 204 4.54 -8.22 10.81
CA VAL A 204 4.24 -8.14 12.25
C VAL A 204 3.37 -9.34 12.62
N THR A 205 3.69 -10.00 13.74
CA THR A 205 3.00 -11.21 14.19
C THR A 205 1.49 -10.99 14.29
N GLY A 206 0.72 -11.88 13.67
CA GLY A 206 -0.75 -11.83 13.65
C GLY A 206 -1.37 -10.83 12.66
N ALA A 207 -0.58 -9.96 12.01
CA ALA A 207 -1.10 -8.91 11.12
C ALA A 207 -1.90 -9.46 9.95
N ALA A 208 -1.34 -10.44 9.21
CA ALA A 208 -2.00 -11.02 8.05
C ALA A 208 -3.35 -11.68 8.41
N ALA A 209 -3.37 -12.48 9.49
CA ALA A 209 -4.59 -13.14 9.95
C ALA A 209 -5.66 -12.13 10.42
N ALA A 210 -5.26 -11.13 11.20
CA ALA A 210 -6.17 -10.09 11.67
C ALA A 210 -6.76 -9.27 10.52
N LEU A 211 -5.91 -8.84 9.57
CA LEU A 211 -6.36 -8.09 8.41
C LEU A 211 -7.20 -8.93 7.44
N ALA A 212 -6.91 -10.23 7.27
CA ALA A 212 -7.77 -11.11 6.51
C ALA A 212 -9.17 -11.19 7.12
N ALA A 213 -9.29 -11.27 8.45
CA ALA A 213 -10.58 -11.25 9.14
C ALA A 213 -11.28 -9.89 9.03
N ILE A 214 -10.55 -8.78 9.19
CA ILE A 214 -11.08 -7.41 9.03
C ILE A 214 -11.57 -7.19 7.60
N GLY A 215 -10.79 -7.63 6.61
CA GLY A 215 -11.05 -7.52 5.17
C GLY A 215 -12.35 -8.18 4.69
N GLN A 216 -12.87 -9.14 5.46
CA GLN A 216 -14.17 -9.77 5.16
C GLN A 216 -15.35 -8.83 5.42
N LYS A 217 -15.20 -7.85 6.31
CA LYS A 217 -16.27 -6.89 6.68
C LYS A 217 -16.00 -5.47 6.20
N HIS A 218 -14.72 -5.10 6.16
CA HIS A 218 -14.28 -3.75 5.86
C HIS A 218 -13.25 -3.77 4.73
N PRO A 219 -13.44 -2.99 3.67
CA PRO A 219 -12.38 -2.76 2.69
C PRO A 219 -11.12 -2.22 3.39
N VAL A 220 -9.98 -2.86 3.14
CA VAL A 220 -8.67 -2.46 3.66
C VAL A 220 -7.96 -1.62 2.62
N VAL A 221 -7.50 -0.44 3.04
CA VAL A 221 -6.67 0.46 2.25
C VAL A 221 -5.32 0.58 2.93
N TYR A 222 -4.26 0.28 2.20
CA TYR A 222 -2.90 0.41 2.70
C TYR A 222 -2.39 1.82 2.44
N SER A 223 -1.68 2.39 3.42
CA SER A 223 -1.01 3.68 3.31
C SER A 223 0.49 3.48 3.44
N THR A 224 1.30 4.22 2.68
CA THR A 224 2.76 4.19 2.80
C THR A 224 3.40 5.54 2.50
N ASN A 225 4.56 5.79 3.09
CA ASN A 225 5.37 6.97 2.77
C ASN A 225 6.37 6.71 1.63
N TYR A 226 6.44 5.50 1.05
CA TYR A 226 7.37 5.15 -0.03
C TYR A 226 6.87 5.55 -1.42
N SER A 227 7.77 5.69 -2.40
CA SER A 227 7.40 6.02 -3.78
C SER A 227 6.59 4.90 -4.46
N ASP A 228 5.77 5.28 -5.44
CA ASP A 228 4.94 4.35 -6.22
C ASP A 228 5.73 3.28 -6.99
N GLU A 229 7.03 3.52 -7.23
CA GLU A 229 7.94 2.59 -7.92
C GLU A 229 8.04 1.24 -7.20
N LEU A 230 7.84 1.23 -5.88
CA LEU A 230 7.89 0.01 -5.07
C LEU A 230 6.53 -0.68 -4.97
N SER A 231 5.44 -0.06 -5.45
CA SER A 231 4.08 -0.56 -5.28
C SER A 231 3.89 -2.00 -5.78
N GLN A 232 4.53 -2.38 -6.89
CA GLN A 232 4.42 -3.74 -7.42
C GLN A 232 5.09 -4.79 -6.51
N ALA A 233 6.30 -4.50 -6.02
CA ALA A 233 7.00 -5.38 -5.10
C ALA A 233 6.24 -5.51 -3.78
N THR A 234 5.69 -4.39 -3.28
CA THR A 234 4.83 -4.37 -2.08
C THR A 234 3.59 -5.21 -2.25
N ARG A 235 2.88 -5.10 -3.39
CA ARG A 235 1.67 -5.90 -3.68
C ARG A 235 1.99 -7.39 -3.71
N ASN A 236 3.07 -7.78 -4.37
CA ASN A 236 3.49 -9.18 -4.43
C ASN A 236 3.79 -9.71 -3.03
N TRP A 237 4.56 -8.97 -2.23
CA TRP A 237 4.86 -9.35 -0.85
C TRP A 237 3.61 -9.47 0.03
N LEU A 238 2.68 -8.51 -0.06
CA LEU A 238 1.40 -8.56 0.68
C LEU A 238 0.61 -9.83 0.31
N ASN A 239 0.53 -10.15 -0.98
CA ASN A 239 -0.17 -11.33 -1.47
C ASN A 239 0.50 -12.63 -0.98
N GLU A 240 1.83 -12.73 -1.10
CA GLU A 240 2.61 -13.89 -0.63
C GLU A 240 2.50 -14.09 0.88
N ALA A 241 2.45 -13.01 1.65
CA ALA A 241 2.28 -13.05 3.10
C ALA A 241 0.81 -13.24 3.55
N GLY A 242 -0.13 -13.40 2.62
CA GLY A 242 -1.53 -13.72 2.92
C GLY A 242 -2.36 -12.53 3.42
N PHE A 243 -1.94 -11.30 3.15
CA PHE A 243 -2.75 -10.11 3.44
C PHE A 243 -3.93 -9.99 2.47
N PRO A 244 -5.05 -9.38 2.88
CA PRO A 244 -6.16 -9.14 1.95
C PRO A 244 -5.72 -8.19 0.83
N VAL A 245 -6.17 -8.45 -0.38
CA VAL A 245 -5.93 -7.56 -1.53
C VAL A 245 -6.58 -6.21 -1.24
N GLY A 246 -5.84 -5.12 -1.46
CA GLY A 246 -6.32 -3.76 -1.25
C GLY A 246 -5.41 -2.74 -1.94
N PRO A 247 -5.93 -1.54 -2.25
CA PRO A 247 -5.14 -0.49 -2.86
C PRO A 247 -4.07 0.03 -1.90
N ILE A 248 -2.89 0.31 -2.43
CA ILE A 248 -1.79 0.97 -1.73
C ILE A 248 -1.74 2.44 -2.15
N LEU A 249 -2.03 3.32 -1.21
CA LEU A 249 -2.04 4.76 -1.42
C LEU A 249 -0.84 5.41 -0.73
N LEU A 250 -0.40 6.56 -1.27
CA LEU A 250 0.67 7.34 -0.67
C LEU A 250 0.14 8.17 0.49
N ALA A 251 0.81 8.16 1.63
CA ALA A 251 0.46 8.99 2.78
C ALA A 251 0.37 10.48 2.40
N GLN A 252 1.21 10.92 1.47
CA GLN A 252 1.12 12.22 0.81
C GLN A 252 1.44 12.07 -0.68
N SER A 253 0.51 12.45 -1.54
CA SER A 253 0.79 12.65 -2.97
C SER A 253 0.56 14.11 -3.32
N THR A 254 1.61 14.78 -3.79
CA THR A 254 1.53 16.14 -4.35
C THR A 254 1.13 16.11 -5.83
N ALA A 255 1.40 14.99 -6.49
CA ALA A 255 1.08 14.80 -7.89
C ALA A 255 -0.44 14.63 -8.06
N ASP A 256 -1.07 13.71 -7.34
CA ASP A 256 -2.48 13.38 -7.56
C ASP A 256 -3.22 13.17 -6.24
N PRO A 257 -4.20 14.03 -5.88
CA PRO A 257 -4.95 13.88 -4.65
C PRO A 257 -5.72 12.55 -4.59
N PHE A 258 -6.06 11.93 -5.72
CA PHE A 258 -6.75 10.64 -5.75
C PHE A 258 -5.89 9.46 -5.28
N LYS A 259 -4.58 9.68 -5.13
CA LYS A 259 -3.59 8.69 -4.67
C LYS A 259 -3.13 8.93 -3.24
N SER A 260 -3.70 9.96 -2.59
CA SER A 260 -3.31 10.37 -1.27
C SER A 260 -4.18 9.68 -0.20
N ALA A 261 -3.53 8.95 0.69
CA ALA A 261 -4.08 8.50 1.97
C ALA A 261 -4.01 9.59 3.05
N ALA A 262 -3.60 10.83 2.71
CA ALA A 262 -3.55 11.91 3.69
C ALA A 262 -4.93 12.05 4.37
N PRO A 263 -5.00 12.11 5.71
CA PRO A 263 -6.27 12.04 6.45
C PRO A 263 -7.32 13.04 5.93
N GLY A 264 -6.90 14.27 5.63
CA GLY A 264 -7.81 15.29 5.12
C GLY A 264 -8.29 15.07 3.68
N VAL A 265 -7.46 14.47 2.81
CA VAL A 265 -7.87 14.17 1.43
C VAL A 265 -8.81 12.98 1.43
N LEU A 266 -8.43 11.92 2.16
CA LEU A 266 -9.20 10.69 2.19
C LEU A 266 -10.55 10.88 2.89
N THR A 267 -10.60 11.53 4.06
CA THR A 267 -11.87 11.70 4.80
C THR A 267 -12.82 12.69 4.11
N ASN A 268 -12.31 13.68 3.37
CA ASN A 268 -13.16 14.56 2.57
C ASN A 268 -13.86 13.80 1.42
N ARG A 269 -13.18 12.83 0.80
CA ARG A 269 -13.74 12.03 -0.31
C ARG A 269 -14.52 10.80 0.19
N PHE A 270 -14.03 10.16 1.24
CA PHE A 270 -14.54 8.94 1.86
C PHE A 270 -14.83 9.17 3.36
N PRO A 271 -15.89 9.94 3.70
CA PRO A 271 -16.22 10.30 5.08
C PRO A 271 -16.59 9.11 5.96
N GLN A 272 -16.94 7.96 5.37
CA GLN A 272 -17.21 6.69 6.03
C GLN A 272 -15.94 5.93 6.44
N THR A 273 -14.78 6.57 6.46
CA THR A 273 -13.55 6.00 7.02
C THR A 273 -13.77 5.71 8.50
N CYS A 274 -13.93 4.43 8.83
CA CYS A 274 -14.40 3.99 10.14
C CYS A 274 -13.26 3.74 11.12
N ALA A 275 -12.05 3.50 10.61
CA ALA A 275 -10.86 3.36 11.43
C ALA A 275 -9.56 3.63 10.68
N ALA A 276 -8.55 4.01 11.45
CA ALA A 276 -7.16 4.13 11.03
C ALA A 276 -6.26 3.32 11.96
N VAL A 277 -5.31 2.56 11.42
CA VAL A 277 -4.27 1.84 12.19
C VAL A 277 -2.92 2.43 11.84
N MET A 278 -2.26 3.01 12.83
CA MET A 278 -1.01 3.77 12.67
C MET A 278 0.03 3.29 13.68
N HIS A 279 1.33 3.48 13.37
CA HIS A 279 2.41 3.21 14.33
C HIS A 279 3.02 4.48 14.93
N LYS A 280 2.89 5.63 14.24
CA LYS A 280 3.37 6.92 14.73
C LYS A 280 2.26 7.69 15.43
N VAL A 281 2.63 8.39 16.50
CA VAL A 281 1.71 9.23 17.25
C VAL A 281 1.20 10.37 16.37
N GLU A 282 2.08 11.03 15.62
CA GLU A 282 1.72 12.19 14.80
C GLU A 282 0.72 11.83 13.69
N GLU A 283 0.87 10.66 13.08
CA GLU A 283 -0.08 10.14 12.09
C GLU A 283 -1.40 9.79 12.78
N ALA A 284 -1.36 9.14 13.94
CA ALA A 284 -2.56 8.79 14.70
C ALA A 284 -3.36 10.04 15.13
N GLU A 285 -2.67 11.10 15.57
CA GLU A 285 -3.27 12.38 15.92
C GLU A 285 -3.94 13.06 14.72
N ALA A 286 -3.30 13.00 13.55
CA ALA A 286 -3.87 13.58 12.32
C ALA A 286 -5.19 12.91 11.90
N TRP A 287 -5.31 11.59 12.09
CA TRP A 287 -6.56 10.86 11.87
C TRP A 287 -7.60 11.14 12.96
N ALA A 288 -7.21 11.09 14.23
CA ALA A 288 -8.12 11.37 15.35
C ALA A 288 -8.68 12.80 15.31
N ALA A 289 -7.88 13.79 14.90
CA ALA A 289 -8.32 15.18 14.74
C ALA A 289 -9.42 15.35 13.67
N ARG A 290 -9.60 14.36 12.79
CA ARG A 290 -10.68 14.30 11.79
C ARG A 290 -11.88 13.46 12.25
N GLY A 291 -11.91 13.06 13.52
CA GLY A 291 -12.99 12.26 14.09
C GLY A 291 -12.95 10.79 13.69
N VAL A 292 -11.85 10.30 13.09
CA VAL A 292 -11.69 8.90 12.73
C VAL A 292 -11.20 8.12 13.96
N PRO A 293 -11.91 7.07 14.40
CA PRO A 293 -11.41 6.16 15.43
C PRO A 293 -10.03 5.62 15.04
N THR A 294 -9.02 5.88 15.86
CA THR A 294 -7.63 5.59 15.48
C THR A 294 -6.97 4.65 16.47
N TYR A 295 -6.32 3.61 15.95
CA TYR A 295 -5.59 2.62 16.72
C TYR A 295 -4.09 2.85 16.55
N LEU A 296 -3.41 3.12 17.67
CA LEU A 296 -1.96 3.29 17.69
C LEU A 296 -1.31 1.97 18.08
N LEU A 297 -0.72 1.26 17.11
CA LEU A 297 0.03 0.03 17.36
C LEU A 297 1.38 0.35 17.98
N LEU A 298 1.53 0.01 19.25
CA LEU A 298 2.71 0.30 20.04
C LEU A 298 3.85 -0.65 19.66
N LYS A 299 5.00 -0.06 19.34
CA LYS A 299 6.26 -0.79 19.18
C LYS A 299 7.09 -0.60 20.44
N ILE A 300 6.99 -1.57 21.35
CA ILE A 300 7.70 -1.54 22.63
C ILE A 300 8.52 -2.81 22.72
N ASP A 301 9.78 -2.69 23.16
CA ASP A 301 10.55 -3.86 23.54
C ASP A 301 10.03 -4.39 24.88
N GLU A 302 9.55 -5.63 24.89
CA GLU A 302 8.77 -6.15 26.01
C GLU A 302 9.61 -6.36 27.26
N ASP A 303 10.94 -6.48 27.15
CA ASP A 303 11.86 -6.71 28.27
C ASP A 303 12.61 -5.44 28.73
N ASP A 304 12.46 -4.31 28.02
CA ASP A 304 13.01 -3.03 28.44
C ASP A 304 12.00 -2.25 29.30
N TYR A 305 12.14 -2.42 30.62
CA TYR A 305 11.30 -1.72 31.60
C TYR A 305 11.36 -0.18 31.51
N LYS A 306 12.43 0.41 30.98
CA LYS A 306 12.53 1.87 30.79
C LYS A 306 11.67 2.32 29.62
N ASP A 307 11.68 1.56 28.53
CA ASP A 307 10.84 1.81 27.36
C ASP A 307 9.36 1.61 27.69
N LEU A 308 9.01 0.56 28.44
CA LEU A 308 7.66 0.36 28.96
C LEU A 308 7.18 1.56 29.81
N ARG A 309 8.00 2.06 30.74
CA ARG A 309 7.68 3.25 31.55
C ARG A 309 7.55 4.52 30.72
N LYS A 310 8.39 4.68 29.69
CA LYS A 310 8.31 5.81 28.76
C LYS A 310 7.00 5.76 27.98
N ALA A 311 6.70 4.63 27.35
CA ALA A 311 5.45 4.43 26.63
C ALA A 311 4.24 4.70 27.53
N ALA A 312 4.19 4.18 28.76
CA ALA A 312 3.11 4.45 29.70
C ALA A 312 2.91 5.94 30.00
N ARG A 313 3.99 6.73 30.13
CA ARG A 313 3.90 8.19 30.30
C ARG A 313 3.35 8.88 29.06
N ASP A 314 3.82 8.47 27.88
CA ASP A 314 3.41 9.05 26.59
C ASP A 314 1.92 8.74 26.32
N LEU A 315 1.46 7.52 26.61
CA LEU A 315 0.06 7.12 26.47
C LEU A 315 -0.91 8.01 27.28
N ARG A 316 -0.51 8.46 28.47
CA ARG A 316 -1.35 9.34 29.31
C ARG A 316 -1.55 10.74 28.70
N ARG A 317 -0.71 11.12 27.74
CA ARG A 317 -0.76 12.41 27.04
C ARG A 317 -1.48 12.32 25.71
N LEU A 318 -1.86 11.13 25.26
CA LEU A 318 -2.56 10.97 23.99
C LEU A 318 -3.91 11.71 24.00
N PRO A 319 -4.27 12.37 22.89
CA PRO A 319 -5.59 12.98 22.76
C PRO A 319 -6.69 11.92 22.74
N ARG A 320 -7.93 12.39 22.96
CA ARG A 320 -9.13 11.55 22.80
C ARG A 320 -9.26 11.05 21.36
N GLY A 321 -9.86 9.88 21.18
CA GLY A 321 -10.07 9.27 19.86
C GLY A 321 -8.95 8.33 19.41
N ILE A 322 -7.84 8.26 20.17
CA ILE A 322 -6.76 7.30 19.95
C ILE A 322 -6.87 6.15 20.97
N SER A 323 -6.92 4.91 20.47
CA SER A 323 -6.88 3.69 21.26
C SER A 323 -5.53 3.00 21.08
N PRO A 324 -4.62 3.04 22.07
CA PRO A 324 -3.36 2.32 21.98
C PRO A 324 -3.59 0.81 22.08
N VAL A 325 -2.85 0.07 21.26
CA VAL A 325 -2.93 -1.40 21.17
C VAL A 325 -1.52 -1.97 21.06
N THR A 326 -1.28 -3.15 21.62
CA THR A 326 0.03 -3.81 21.60
C THR A 326 0.12 -4.95 20.59
N SER A 327 -0.99 -5.31 19.94
CA SER A 327 -1.02 -6.41 18.98
C SER A 327 -2.16 -6.28 17.97
N TRP A 328 -2.02 -7.00 16.86
CA TRP A 328 -3.07 -7.13 15.85
C TRP A 328 -4.32 -7.85 16.33
N ASN A 329 -4.21 -8.72 17.34
CA ASN A 329 -5.38 -9.34 17.96
C ASN A 329 -6.26 -8.30 18.65
N GLN A 330 -5.66 -7.32 19.34
CA GLN A 330 -6.41 -6.21 19.95
C GLN A 330 -7.08 -5.33 18.90
N ILE A 331 -6.40 -5.05 17.77
CA ILE A 331 -6.99 -4.31 16.64
C ILE A 331 -8.21 -5.06 16.10
N GLN A 332 -8.08 -6.37 15.87
CA GLN A 332 -9.19 -7.20 15.40
C GLN A 332 -10.36 -7.19 16.39
N ASP A 333 -10.10 -7.35 17.69
CA ASP A 333 -11.13 -7.32 18.73
C ASP A 333 -11.83 -5.95 18.81
N ALA A 334 -11.08 -4.86 18.67
CA ALA A 334 -11.66 -3.53 18.63
C ALA A 334 -12.60 -3.33 17.43
N LEU A 335 -12.12 -3.68 16.22
CA LEU A 335 -12.85 -3.45 14.99
C LEU A 335 -14.04 -4.39 14.82
N LEU A 336 -13.89 -5.67 15.18
CA LEU A 336 -14.92 -6.68 14.91
C LEU A 336 -15.83 -6.97 16.09
N ARG A 337 -15.40 -6.65 17.32
CA ARG A 337 -16.13 -6.94 18.56
C ARG A 337 -16.40 -5.69 19.41
N GLY A 338 -15.92 -4.52 19.01
CA GLY A 338 -16.15 -3.25 19.72
C GLY A 338 -15.40 -3.15 21.05
N VAL A 339 -14.33 -3.92 21.25
CA VAL A 339 -13.50 -3.83 22.47
C VAL A 339 -12.76 -2.49 22.49
N GLN A 340 -12.81 -1.78 23.61
CA GLN A 340 -12.15 -0.50 23.77
C GLN A 340 -10.86 -0.63 24.57
N PHE A 341 -9.81 0.03 24.09
CA PHE A 341 -8.49 0.07 24.73
C PHE A 341 -8.19 1.51 25.16
N SER A 342 -8.54 1.85 26.41
CA SER A 342 -8.29 3.21 26.90
C SER A 342 -6.79 3.46 27.13
N PRO A 343 -6.26 4.66 26.81
CA PRO A 343 -4.85 4.97 27.03
C PRO A 343 -4.39 4.77 28.48
N ARG A 344 -5.26 5.09 29.44
CA ARG A 344 -4.97 4.92 30.87
C ARG A 344 -4.82 3.44 31.25
N ALA A 345 -5.76 2.59 30.84
CA ALA A 345 -5.71 1.16 31.18
C ALA A 345 -4.48 0.48 30.57
N VAL A 346 -4.13 0.82 29.32
CA VAL A 346 -2.93 0.31 28.67
C VAL A 346 -1.67 0.83 29.37
N ALA A 347 -1.61 2.12 29.73
CA ALA A 347 -0.48 2.67 30.48
C ALA A 347 -0.25 1.95 31.83
N GLU A 348 -1.33 1.70 32.59
CA GLU A 348 -1.26 0.95 33.85
C GLU A 348 -0.79 -0.50 33.63
N GLN A 349 -1.18 -1.14 32.51
CA GLN A 349 -0.67 -2.45 32.14
C GLN A 349 0.83 -2.42 31.85
N LEU A 350 1.31 -1.43 31.08
CA LEU A 350 2.73 -1.28 30.74
C LEU A 350 3.57 -1.02 32.00
N GLU A 351 3.06 -0.26 32.97
CA GLU A 351 3.75 -0.04 34.25
C GLU A 351 3.89 -1.33 35.07
N ARG A 352 2.83 -2.14 35.15
CA ARG A 352 2.91 -3.45 35.81
C ARG A 352 3.93 -4.37 35.14
N GLN A 353 4.00 -4.35 33.81
CA GLN A 353 5.01 -5.09 33.05
C GLN A 353 6.42 -4.56 33.35
N ALA A 354 6.61 -3.24 33.39
CA ALA A 354 7.90 -2.63 33.71
C ALA A 354 8.38 -3.02 35.12
N ASP A 355 7.49 -2.98 36.12
CA ASP A 355 7.82 -3.35 37.50
C ASP A 355 8.17 -4.83 37.64
N TYR A 356 7.59 -5.70 36.80
CA TYR A 356 7.96 -7.10 36.73
C TYR A 356 9.39 -7.26 36.19
N TRP A 357 9.71 -6.64 35.05
CA TRP A 357 11.03 -6.76 34.41
C TRP A 357 12.14 -6.09 35.22
N GLU A 358 11.88 -4.96 35.87
CA GLU A 358 12.84 -4.31 36.77
C GLU A 358 13.20 -5.22 37.96
N ARG A 359 12.21 -5.92 38.54
CA ARG A 359 12.44 -6.88 39.62
C ARG A 359 13.18 -8.12 39.16
N LYS A 360 12.88 -8.61 37.95
CA LYS A 360 13.57 -9.76 37.37
C LYS A 360 15.04 -9.45 37.14
N LYS A 361 15.35 -8.31 36.51
CA LYS A 361 16.72 -7.86 36.27
C LYS A 361 17.55 -7.74 37.55
N LYS A 362 16.98 -7.15 38.61
CA LYS A 362 17.62 -7.03 39.94
C LYS A 362 17.91 -8.37 40.64
N LYS A 363 17.28 -9.48 40.21
CA LYS A 363 17.55 -10.82 40.77
C LYS A 363 18.62 -11.57 39.98
N ASP A 364 18.79 -11.21 38.70
CA ASP A 364 19.75 -11.83 37.80
C ASP A 364 21.15 -11.16 37.92
N ASP A 365 21.18 -9.89 38.36
CA ASP A 365 22.38 -9.14 38.80
C ASP A 365 22.77 -9.49 40.25
#